data_AF-A0A7W0HAD8-F1
#
_entry.id   AF-A0A7W0HAD8-F1
#
_cell.length_a   1.000
_cell.length_b   1.000
_cell.length_c   1.000
_cell.angle_alpha   90.00
_cell.angle_beta   90.00
_cell.angle_gamma   90.00
#
_symmetry.space_group_name_H-M   'P 1'
#
loop_
_entity.id
_entity.type
_entity.pdbx_description
1 polymer ?
#
loop_
_entity_poly.entity_id
_entity_poly.type
_entity_poly.pdbx_seq_one_letter_code
_entity_poly.pdbx_strand_id
1 'polypeptide(L)'
;MKLSADQPSAPRGVSPRWGLGDALLGFVAGLMLSTLVASAWLGVTGETDLDLAGRGVSQLGLWTGLAGAALMASRRKGAGLLAVDFGLRMRGFDVIIGVLVGVAGQVVLVTAIAFVLSPLIGDPDVSGPVTDLVRDTKGPGVVGVVLFTVVGAAVVEELFYRGLLLRSLQRRIPTFAAVPVSALLFGVSHLQPLTAAGLVLVITSLTAFGAVLAVLAVRTGRLGSAIWAHGAFNAVTVVFLLLE
;
A
#
# COMPACT_ATOMS: atom_id res chain seq x y z
N MET A 1 19.54 26.00 6.13
CA MET A 1 20.67 25.10 6.44
C MET A 1 20.58 23.87 5.53
N LYS A 2 21.47 23.77 4.52
CA LYS A 2 21.47 22.67 3.54
C LYS A 2 22.05 21.41 4.18
N LEU A 3 21.22 20.41 4.46
CA LEU A 3 21.69 19.04 4.76
C LEU A 3 21.81 18.29 3.43
N SER A 4 22.94 18.50 2.76
CA SER A 4 23.39 17.71 1.62
C SER A 4 24.50 16.77 2.08
N ALA A 5 24.17 15.52 2.42
CA ALA A 5 25.11 14.41 2.48
C ALA A 5 24.33 13.07 2.41
N ASP A 6 24.89 12.10 1.69
CA ASP A 6 24.41 10.74 1.40
C ASP A 6 23.32 10.56 0.34
N GLN A 7 23.53 11.17 -0.83
CA GLN A 7 23.09 10.56 -2.08
C GLN A 7 24.29 9.79 -2.66
N PRO A 8 24.27 8.44 -2.71
CA PRO A 8 25.10 7.72 -3.66
C PRO A 8 24.84 8.34 -5.03
N SER A 9 25.86 8.94 -5.63
CA SER A 9 25.77 9.43 -7.00
C SER A 9 25.40 8.23 -7.86
N ALA A 10 24.23 8.28 -8.49
CA ALA A 10 23.88 7.32 -9.53
C ALA A 10 25.08 7.21 -10.50
N PRO A 11 25.46 6.01 -10.96
CA PRO A 11 26.42 5.89 -12.05
C PRO A 11 25.97 6.85 -13.15
N ARG A 12 26.83 7.80 -13.51
CA ARG A 12 26.50 8.84 -14.48
C ARG A 12 26.01 8.16 -15.77
N GLY A 13 24.72 8.33 -16.12
CA GLY A 13 24.26 8.10 -17.50
C GLY A 13 23.01 7.25 -17.76
N VAL A 14 22.39 6.58 -16.78
CA VAL A 14 21.17 5.80 -17.07
C VAL A 14 19.93 6.58 -16.62
N SER A 15 19.30 7.32 -17.55
CA SER A 15 17.96 7.83 -17.32
C SER A 15 16.98 6.64 -17.21
N PRO A 16 16.17 6.55 -16.15
CA PRO A 16 15.29 5.40 -15.99
C PRO A 16 14.26 5.32 -17.11
N ARG A 17 14.18 4.15 -17.76
CA ARG A 17 13.30 3.86 -18.90
C ARG A 17 11.98 3.20 -18.49
N TRP A 18 11.82 2.79 -17.23
CA TRP A 18 10.55 2.26 -16.73
C TRP A 18 9.45 3.33 -16.78
N GLY A 19 8.17 2.99 -16.61
CA GLY A 19 7.08 3.96 -16.72
C GLY A 19 5.71 3.45 -16.31
N LEU A 20 4.66 4.19 -16.69
CA LEU A 20 3.28 3.81 -16.39
C LEU A 20 2.90 2.44 -16.96
N GLY A 21 3.49 2.04 -18.10
CA GLY A 21 3.30 0.70 -18.65
C GLY A 21 3.83 -0.42 -17.73
N ASP A 22 4.93 -0.19 -17.02
CA ASP A 22 5.46 -1.16 -16.04
C ASP A 22 4.56 -1.24 -14.80
N ALA A 23 4.04 -0.10 -14.33
CA ALA A 23 3.08 -0.08 -13.23
C ALA A 23 1.78 -0.79 -13.61
N LEU A 24 1.22 -0.50 -14.79
CA LEU A 24 0.00 -1.15 -15.29
C LEU A 24 0.20 -2.66 -15.46
N LEU A 25 1.31 -3.10 -16.08
CA LEU A 25 1.63 -4.51 -16.23
C LEU A 25 1.73 -5.19 -14.85
N GLY A 26 2.42 -4.56 -13.89
CA GLY A 26 2.54 -5.09 -12.53
C GLY A 26 1.21 -5.25 -11.81
N PHE A 27 0.34 -4.25 -11.95
CA PHE A 27 -1.00 -4.29 -11.37
C PHE A 27 -1.85 -5.40 -11.99
N VAL A 28 -1.92 -5.46 -13.33
CA VAL A 28 -2.69 -6.49 -14.05
C VAL A 28 -2.14 -7.89 -13.78
N ALA A 29 -0.82 -8.07 -13.84
CA ALA A 29 -0.19 -9.36 -13.53
C ALA A 29 -0.44 -9.78 -12.08
N GLY A 30 -0.41 -8.82 -11.13
CA GLY A 30 -0.74 -9.07 -9.73
C GLY A 30 -2.18 -9.55 -9.56
N LEU A 31 -3.15 -8.86 -10.18
CA LEU A 31 -4.55 -9.30 -10.16
C LEU A 31 -4.72 -10.70 -10.77
N MET A 32 -4.11 -10.97 -11.93
CA MET A 32 -4.18 -12.28 -12.57
C MET A 32 -3.57 -13.38 -11.70
N LEU A 33 -2.42 -13.14 -11.06
CA LEU A 33 -1.79 -14.09 -10.15
C LEU A 33 -2.63 -14.30 -8.90
N SER A 34 -3.19 -13.25 -8.33
CA SER A 34 -4.11 -13.34 -7.19
C SER A 34 -5.32 -14.20 -7.51
N THR A 35 -5.97 -13.95 -8.65
CA THR A 35 -7.12 -14.74 -9.12
C THR A 35 -6.73 -16.18 -9.40
N LEU A 36 -5.60 -16.44 -10.05
CA LEU A 36 -5.13 -17.80 -10.32
C LEU A 36 -4.88 -18.58 -9.03
N VAL A 37 -4.24 -17.95 -8.05
CA VAL A 37 -3.97 -18.56 -6.73
C VAL A 37 -5.27 -18.82 -5.97
N ALA A 38 -6.19 -17.86 -5.97
CA ALA A 38 -7.53 -18.05 -5.40
C ALA A 38 -8.29 -19.22 -6.07
N SER A 39 -8.31 -19.29 -7.40
CA SER A 39 -8.97 -20.38 -8.13
C SER A 39 -8.32 -21.74 -7.85
N ALA A 40 -6.99 -21.80 -7.77
CA ALA A 40 -6.29 -23.03 -7.40
C ALA A 40 -6.62 -23.48 -5.98
N TRP A 41 -6.72 -22.53 -5.04
CA TRP A 41 -7.11 -22.81 -3.66
C TRP A 41 -8.51 -23.44 -3.57
N LEU A 42 -9.50 -22.82 -4.21
CA LEU A 42 -10.87 -23.36 -4.27
C LEU A 42 -10.90 -24.74 -4.94
N GLY A 43 -10.14 -24.93 -6.00
CA GLY A 43 -10.05 -26.23 -6.69
C GLY A 43 -9.44 -27.35 -5.84
N VAL A 44 -8.47 -27.02 -4.96
CA VAL A 44 -7.83 -28.00 -4.06
C VAL A 44 -8.68 -28.29 -2.83
N THR A 45 -9.34 -27.27 -2.27
CA THR A 45 -10.16 -27.40 -1.05
C THR A 45 -11.56 -27.92 -1.32
N GLY A 46 -12.10 -27.70 -2.54
CA GLY A 46 -13.49 -28.01 -2.88
C GLY A 46 -14.50 -27.01 -2.32
N GLU A 47 -14.02 -25.93 -1.69
CA GLU A 47 -14.86 -24.86 -1.14
C GLU A 47 -15.40 -23.95 -2.25
N THR A 48 -16.54 -23.31 -2.00
CA THR A 48 -17.13 -22.33 -2.93
C THR A 48 -16.66 -20.90 -2.68
N ASP A 49 -16.16 -20.62 -1.46
CA ASP A 49 -15.69 -19.32 -1.04
C ASP A 49 -14.28 -19.41 -0.45
N LEU A 50 -13.50 -18.33 -0.58
CA LEU A 50 -12.17 -18.29 -0.01
C LEU A 50 -12.26 -18.15 1.51
N ASP A 51 -11.87 -19.22 2.19
CA ASP A 51 -11.53 -19.19 3.61
C ASP A 51 -10.35 -18.25 3.87
N LEU A 52 -10.02 -18.13 5.14
CA LEU A 52 -9.01 -17.20 5.60
C LEU A 52 -7.63 -17.41 4.95
N ALA A 53 -7.21 -18.68 4.92
CA ALA A 53 -5.93 -19.05 4.34
C ALA A 53 -5.93 -18.80 2.83
N GLY A 54 -7.01 -19.10 2.13
CA GLY A 54 -7.19 -18.81 0.70
C GLY A 54 -7.06 -17.32 0.38
N ARG A 55 -7.70 -16.45 1.16
CA ARG A 55 -7.55 -14.99 1.02
C ARG A 55 -6.10 -14.54 1.24
N GLY A 56 -5.47 -14.99 2.33
CA GLY A 56 -4.06 -14.66 2.63
C GLY A 56 -3.08 -15.13 1.54
N VAL A 57 -3.26 -16.35 1.02
CA VAL A 57 -2.38 -16.90 -0.02
C VAL A 57 -2.62 -16.22 -1.37
N SER A 58 -3.86 -15.88 -1.72
CA SER A 58 -4.15 -15.10 -2.94
C SER A 58 -3.47 -13.73 -2.95
N GLN A 59 -3.38 -13.08 -1.78
CA GLN A 59 -2.69 -11.80 -1.61
C GLN A 59 -1.20 -11.87 -1.95
N LEU A 60 -0.54 -13.01 -1.72
CA LEU A 60 0.84 -13.25 -2.17
C LEU A 60 0.96 -13.20 -3.70
N GLY A 61 -0.07 -13.66 -4.42
CA GLY A 61 -0.16 -13.55 -5.88
C GLY A 61 -0.17 -12.09 -6.33
N LEU A 62 -1.00 -11.25 -5.70
CA LEU A 62 -1.04 -9.81 -5.96
C LEU A 62 0.32 -9.16 -5.70
N TRP A 63 0.89 -9.38 -4.52
CA TRP A 63 2.18 -8.80 -4.14
C TRP A 63 3.32 -9.25 -5.03
N THR A 64 3.29 -10.48 -5.53
CA THR A 64 4.27 -10.99 -6.50
C THR A 64 4.24 -10.15 -7.78
N GLY A 65 3.06 -9.79 -8.29
CA GLY A 65 2.93 -8.91 -9.45
C GLY A 65 3.44 -7.48 -9.17
N LEU A 66 3.03 -6.90 -8.03
CA LEU A 66 3.40 -5.53 -7.66
C LEU A 66 4.91 -5.38 -7.39
N ALA A 67 5.45 -6.18 -6.47
CA ALA A 67 6.88 -6.16 -6.15
C ALA A 67 7.73 -6.64 -7.33
N GLY A 68 7.27 -7.68 -8.05
CA GLY A 68 7.93 -8.20 -9.24
C GLY A 68 8.08 -7.15 -10.33
N ALA A 69 7.05 -6.35 -10.59
CA ALA A 69 7.11 -5.26 -11.56
C ALA A 69 8.09 -4.17 -11.14
N ALA A 70 8.09 -3.74 -9.87
CA ALA A 70 9.07 -2.79 -9.37
C ALA A 70 10.50 -3.32 -9.50
N LEU A 71 10.76 -4.56 -9.06
CA LEU A 71 12.06 -5.22 -9.19
C LEU A 71 12.50 -5.33 -10.65
N MET A 72 11.61 -5.73 -11.55
CA MET A 72 11.91 -5.88 -12.96
C MET A 72 12.17 -4.55 -13.65
N ALA A 73 11.38 -3.53 -13.33
CA ALA A 73 11.56 -2.16 -13.80
C ALA A 73 12.93 -1.63 -13.38
N SER A 74 13.31 -1.76 -12.10
CA SER A 74 14.62 -1.34 -11.61
C SER A 74 15.76 -2.11 -12.30
N ARG A 75 15.68 -3.45 -12.37
CA ARG A 75 16.74 -4.31 -12.94
C ARG A 75 16.94 -4.13 -14.44
N ARG A 76 15.86 -4.05 -15.22
CA ARG A 76 15.94 -4.03 -16.69
C ARG A 76 15.93 -2.62 -17.29
N LYS A 77 15.39 -1.65 -16.57
CA LYS A 77 15.11 -0.30 -17.10
C LYS A 77 15.61 0.82 -16.18
N GLY A 78 16.22 0.51 -15.05
CA GLY A 78 16.78 1.47 -14.10
C GLY A 78 18.25 1.18 -13.78
N ALA A 79 18.69 1.60 -12.61
CA ALA A 79 20.04 1.37 -12.09
C ALA A 79 20.22 -0.04 -11.46
N GLY A 80 19.15 -0.84 -11.38
CA GLY A 80 19.17 -2.15 -10.71
C GLY A 80 19.21 -2.09 -9.19
N LEU A 81 19.12 -0.89 -8.61
CA LEU A 81 19.17 -0.64 -7.17
C LEU A 81 17.90 0.10 -6.74
N LEU A 82 17.00 -0.55 -6.02
CA LEU A 82 15.74 0.04 -5.54
C LEU A 82 15.96 1.31 -4.70
N ALA A 83 17.08 1.36 -3.97
CA ALA A 83 17.49 2.54 -3.21
C ALA A 83 17.77 3.76 -4.11
N VAL A 84 18.26 3.54 -5.33
CA VAL A 84 18.55 4.59 -6.32
C VAL A 84 17.32 4.89 -7.16
N ASP A 85 16.65 3.87 -7.69
CA ASP A 85 15.51 4.03 -8.61
C ASP A 85 14.24 4.52 -7.90
N PHE A 86 13.97 3.99 -6.71
CA PHE A 86 12.70 4.19 -5.99
C PHE A 86 12.89 4.77 -4.59
N GLY A 87 14.11 5.13 -4.21
CA GLY A 87 14.40 5.68 -2.89
C GLY A 87 14.06 4.73 -1.75
N LEU A 88 14.17 3.40 -1.95
CA LEU A 88 14.07 2.41 -0.88
C LEU A 88 15.25 2.56 0.10
N ARG A 89 15.14 3.57 0.96
CA ARG A 89 16.13 3.99 1.96
C ARG A 89 15.38 4.43 3.20
N MET A 90 16.04 4.31 4.34
CA MET A 90 15.52 4.76 5.63
C MET A 90 16.57 5.52 6.42
N ARG A 91 16.10 6.44 7.26
CA ARG A 91 16.84 7.11 8.33
C ARG A 91 16.13 6.86 9.66
N GLY A 92 16.83 6.89 10.78
CA GLY A 92 16.22 6.65 12.10
C GLY A 92 15.01 7.55 12.38
N PHE A 93 15.05 8.82 11.95
CA PHE A 93 13.93 9.76 12.12
C PHE A 93 12.68 9.41 11.28
N ASP A 94 12.82 8.58 10.25
CA ASP A 94 11.68 8.14 9.44
C ASP A 94 10.73 7.26 10.25
N VAL A 95 11.25 6.52 11.23
CA VAL A 95 10.45 5.69 12.13
C VAL A 95 9.52 6.56 12.95
N ILE A 96 10.06 7.61 13.57
CA ILE A 96 9.30 8.52 14.46
C ILE A 96 8.23 9.26 13.67
N ILE A 97 8.61 9.92 12.56
CA ILE A 97 7.64 10.63 11.71
C ILE A 97 6.60 9.63 11.19
N GLY A 98 7.06 8.48 10.68
CA GLY A 98 6.19 7.49 10.09
C GLY A 98 5.13 7.03 11.09
N VAL A 99 5.55 6.53 12.26
CA VAL A 99 4.62 6.07 13.30
C VAL A 99 3.63 7.16 13.71
N LEU A 100 4.10 8.39 13.98
CA LEU A 100 3.21 9.49 14.35
C LEU A 100 2.19 9.81 13.26
N VAL A 101 2.62 9.87 11.99
CA VAL A 101 1.73 10.15 10.85
C VAL A 101 0.78 9.00 10.59
N GLY A 102 1.21 7.75 10.75
CA GLY A 102 0.36 6.57 10.58
C GLY A 102 -0.74 6.49 11.63
N VAL A 103 -0.38 6.68 12.91
CA VAL A 103 -1.34 6.73 14.02
C VAL A 103 -2.31 7.91 13.85
N ALA A 104 -1.80 9.11 13.53
CA ALA A 104 -2.67 10.27 13.27
C ALA A 104 -3.55 10.05 12.02
N GLY A 105 -3.04 9.37 11.00
CA GLY A 105 -3.81 8.97 9.82
C GLY A 105 -5.00 8.10 10.22
N GLN A 106 -4.77 7.08 11.02
CA GLN A 106 -5.83 6.15 11.41
C GLN A 106 -6.81 6.77 12.43
N VAL A 107 -6.31 7.51 13.42
CA VAL A 107 -7.16 8.02 14.52
C VAL A 107 -7.79 9.38 14.21
N VAL A 108 -7.09 10.27 13.50
CA VAL A 108 -7.57 11.63 13.26
C VAL A 108 -8.16 11.75 11.86
N LEU A 109 -7.42 11.34 10.82
CA LEU A 109 -7.85 11.53 9.43
C LEU A 109 -9.07 10.66 9.10
N VAL A 110 -9.04 9.36 9.40
CA VAL A 110 -10.19 8.47 9.12
C VAL A 110 -11.41 8.90 9.92
N THR A 111 -11.28 9.21 11.21
CA THR A 111 -12.39 9.69 12.04
C THR A 111 -12.96 11.02 11.55
N ALA A 112 -12.12 11.97 11.12
CA ALA A 112 -12.59 13.22 10.54
C ALA A 112 -13.37 12.99 9.23
N ILE A 113 -12.91 12.08 8.38
CA ILE A 113 -13.60 11.72 7.14
C ILE A 113 -14.94 11.04 7.45
N ALA A 114 -14.96 10.06 8.37
CA ALA A 114 -16.19 9.40 8.81
C ALA A 114 -17.20 10.43 9.37
N PHE A 115 -16.75 11.33 10.24
CA PHE A 115 -17.59 12.38 10.82
C PHE A 115 -18.25 13.27 9.75
N VAL A 116 -17.52 13.62 8.68
CA VAL A 116 -18.04 14.43 7.57
C VAL A 116 -18.95 13.62 6.65
N LEU A 117 -18.61 12.37 6.36
CA LEU A 117 -19.32 11.56 5.37
C LEU A 117 -20.56 10.88 5.93
N SER A 118 -20.53 10.31 7.13
CA SER A 118 -21.63 9.52 7.70
C SER A 118 -23.00 10.24 7.65
N PRO A 119 -23.12 11.55 7.92
CA PRO A 119 -24.39 12.27 7.74
C PRO A 119 -24.94 12.27 6.31
N LEU A 120 -24.07 12.08 5.31
CA LEU A 120 -24.40 12.11 3.88
C LEU A 120 -24.64 10.72 3.30
N ILE A 121 -23.96 9.69 3.83
CA ILE A 121 -23.95 8.33 3.28
C ILE A 121 -24.65 7.29 4.16
N GLY A 122 -25.09 7.67 5.36
CA GLY A 122 -25.71 6.78 6.34
C GLY A 122 -24.69 6.12 7.27
N ASP A 123 -25.01 4.93 7.78
CA ASP A 123 -24.14 4.17 8.68
C ASP A 123 -23.21 3.24 7.86
N PRO A 124 -21.93 3.60 7.69
CA PRO A 124 -21.02 2.84 6.84
C PRO A 124 -20.55 1.59 7.57
N ASP A 125 -21.04 0.43 7.15
CA ASP A 125 -20.46 -0.84 7.59
C ASP A 125 -19.14 -1.10 6.86
N VAL A 126 -18.05 -1.07 7.63
CA VAL A 126 -16.68 -1.37 7.18
C VAL A 126 -16.20 -2.75 7.64
N SER A 127 -17.11 -3.55 8.22
CA SER A 127 -16.86 -4.96 8.52
C SER A 127 -16.61 -5.68 7.20
N GLY A 128 -15.40 -6.19 7.03
CA GLY A 128 -14.97 -6.81 5.78
C GLY A 128 -13.97 -7.93 5.99
N PRO A 129 -13.34 -8.43 4.92
CA PRO A 129 -12.44 -9.57 4.97
C PRO A 129 -11.30 -9.47 5.99
N VAL A 130 -10.85 -8.24 6.30
CA VAL A 130 -9.81 -7.98 7.31
C VAL A 130 -10.36 -8.17 8.73
N THR A 131 -11.60 -7.76 9.00
CA THR A 131 -12.29 -7.98 10.28
C THR A 131 -12.48 -9.47 10.54
N ASP A 132 -12.97 -10.21 9.53
CA ASP A 132 -13.08 -11.67 9.59
C ASP A 132 -11.71 -12.31 9.87
N LEU A 133 -10.67 -11.85 9.17
CA LEU A 133 -9.31 -12.35 9.32
C LEU A 133 -8.76 -12.18 10.74
N VAL A 134 -9.04 -11.04 11.36
CA VAL A 134 -8.61 -10.78 12.73
C VAL A 134 -9.40 -11.63 13.73
N ARG A 135 -10.73 -11.76 13.55
CA ARG A 135 -11.61 -12.50 14.48
C ARG A 135 -11.38 -14.02 14.44
N ASP A 136 -11.12 -14.57 13.26
CA ASP A 136 -10.97 -16.01 13.06
C ASP A 136 -9.55 -16.52 13.39
N THR A 137 -8.57 -15.62 13.47
CA THR A 137 -7.19 -15.99 13.83
C THR A 137 -7.02 -16.03 15.35
N LYS A 138 -6.67 -17.21 15.90
CA LYS A 138 -6.37 -17.38 17.34
C LYS A 138 -4.94 -17.86 17.57
N GLY A 139 -4.38 -17.52 18.73
CA GLY A 139 -3.06 -17.99 19.16
C GLY A 139 -1.91 -17.45 18.31
N PRO A 140 -0.81 -18.20 18.10
CA PRO A 140 0.41 -17.69 17.44
C PRO A 140 0.20 -17.30 15.96
N GLY A 141 -0.89 -17.73 15.32
CA GLY A 141 -1.26 -17.31 13.96
C GLY A 141 -1.50 -15.79 13.82
N VAL A 142 -1.94 -15.13 14.90
CA VAL A 142 -2.19 -13.68 14.92
C VAL A 142 -0.91 -12.91 14.63
N VAL A 143 0.22 -13.37 15.16
CA VAL A 143 1.53 -12.73 14.92
C VAL A 143 1.92 -12.80 13.45
N GLY A 144 1.66 -13.93 12.78
CA GLY A 144 1.90 -14.10 11.35
C GLY A 144 1.06 -13.15 10.50
N VAL A 145 -0.24 -13.06 10.81
CA VAL A 145 -1.18 -12.14 10.13
C VAL A 145 -0.78 -10.68 10.36
N VAL A 146 -0.43 -10.31 11.59
CA VAL A 146 0.05 -8.96 11.93
C VAL A 146 1.30 -8.63 11.12
N LEU A 147 2.34 -9.47 11.15
CA LEU A 147 3.58 -9.20 10.40
C LEU A 147 3.33 -9.10 8.89
N PHE A 148 2.48 -9.98 8.35
CA PHE A 148 2.09 -9.97 6.95
C PHE A 148 1.40 -8.65 6.57
N THR A 149 0.33 -8.29 7.27
CA THR A 149 -0.52 -7.13 6.94
C THR A 149 0.12 -5.79 7.32
N VAL A 150 0.85 -5.73 8.43
CA VAL A 150 1.47 -4.48 8.91
C VAL A 150 2.77 -4.19 8.18
N VAL A 151 3.63 -5.20 8.00
CA VAL A 151 4.97 -4.99 7.45
C VAL A 151 5.03 -5.35 5.97
N GLY A 152 4.54 -6.54 5.62
CA GLY A 152 4.58 -7.06 4.24
C GLY A 152 3.84 -6.14 3.27
N ALA A 153 2.57 -5.83 3.57
CA ALA A 153 1.74 -4.95 2.75
C ALA A 153 2.39 -3.57 2.57
N ALA A 154 2.78 -2.94 3.68
CA ALA A 154 3.37 -1.60 3.67
C ALA A 154 4.61 -1.53 2.78
N VAL A 155 5.53 -2.50 2.87
CA VAL A 155 6.76 -2.48 2.05
C VAL A 155 6.44 -2.67 0.56
N VAL A 156 5.63 -3.67 0.22
CA VAL A 156 5.31 -3.99 -1.17
C VAL A 156 4.52 -2.85 -1.83
N GLU A 157 3.52 -2.34 -1.13
CA GLU A 157 2.65 -1.30 -1.66
C GLU A 157 3.37 0.05 -1.76
N GLU A 158 4.18 0.44 -0.77
CA GLU A 158 4.96 1.68 -0.90
C GLU A 158 6.02 1.58 -2.00
N LEU A 159 6.63 0.41 -2.20
CA LEU A 159 7.54 0.18 -3.31
C LEU A 159 6.83 0.29 -4.67
N PHE A 160 5.60 -0.22 -4.78
CA PHE A 160 4.84 -0.12 -6.02
C PHE A 160 4.25 1.29 -6.24
N TYR A 161 3.45 1.79 -5.30
CA TYR A 161 2.71 3.04 -5.45
C TYR A 161 3.62 4.26 -5.40
N ARG A 162 4.53 4.35 -4.42
CA ARG A 162 5.40 5.54 -4.25
C ARG A 162 6.70 5.35 -5.00
N GLY A 163 7.24 4.13 -5.00
CA GLY A 163 8.40 3.74 -5.79
C GLY A 163 8.18 3.87 -7.29
N LEU A 164 7.36 3.00 -7.86
CA LEU A 164 7.20 2.88 -9.31
C LEU A 164 6.13 3.82 -9.89
N LEU A 165 4.90 3.79 -9.38
CA LEU A 165 3.75 4.48 -9.99
C LEU A 165 3.87 6.00 -9.88
N LEU A 166 4.03 6.55 -8.67
CA LEU A 166 4.13 7.99 -8.42
C LEU A 166 5.29 8.60 -9.21
N ARG A 167 6.48 8.00 -9.16
CA ARG A 167 7.64 8.50 -9.92
C ARG A 167 7.47 8.35 -11.44
N SER A 168 6.65 7.41 -11.89
CA SER A 168 6.26 7.32 -13.30
C SER A 168 5.29 8.43 -13.71
N LEU A 169 4.33 8.78 -12.84
CA LEU A 169 3.44 9.91 -13.03
C LEU A 169 4.21 11.24 -13.04
N GLN A 170 5.14 11.44 -12.10
CA GLN A 170 5.97 12.66 -12.01
C GLN A 170 6.84 12.93 -13.24
N ARG A 171 7.09 11.92 -14.08
CA ARG A 171 7.79 12.09 -15.37
C ARG A 171 6.87 12.49 -16.53
N ARG A 172 5.56 12.50 -16.32
CA ARG A 172 4.53 12.81 -17.33
C ARG A 172 3.69 14.03 -16.97
N ILE A 173 3.45 14.25 -15.68
CA ILE A 173 2.61 15.34 -15.15
C ILE A 173 3.29 15.98 -13.92
N PRO A 174 2.98 17.24 -13.60
CA PRO A 174 3.58 17.91 -12.45
C PRO A 174 3.23 17.22 -11.13
N THR A 175 4.12 17.32 -10.14
CA THR A 175 3.99 16.62 -8.84
C THR A 175 2.66 16.88 -8.13
N PHE A 176 2.11 18.10 -8.22
CA PHE A 176 0.82 18.42 -7.59
C PHE A 176 -0.35 17.63 -8.17
N ALA A 177 -0.26 17.17 -9.42
CA ALA A 177 -1.24 16.30 -10.07
C ALA A 177 -0.87 14.81 -9.89
N ALA A 178 0.42 14.47 -9.90
CA ALA A 178 0.88 13.10 -9.70
C ALA A 178 0.49 12.52 -8.33
N VAL A 179 0.58 13.33 -7.26
CA VAL A 179 0.21 12.94 -5.89
C VAL A 179 -1.26 12.48 -5.81
N PRO A 180 -2.27 13.30 -6.13
CA PRO A 180 -3.67 12.89 -6.02
C PRO A 180 -4.02 11.74 -6.98
N VAL A 181 -3.44 11.69 -8.19
CA VAL A 181 -3.67 10.55 -9.11
C VAL A 181 -3.14 9.25 -8.52
N SER A 182 -1.91 9.23 -7.99
CA SER A 182 -1.35 8.03 -7.36
C SER A 182 -2.14 7.59 -6.13
N ALA A 183 -2.64 8.56 -5.35
CA ALA A 183 -3.40 8.34 -4.14
C ALA A 183 -4.80 7.79 -4.43
N LEU A 184 -5.47 8.30 -5.47
CA LEU A 184 -6.75 7.79 -5.93
C LEU A 184 -6.62 6.34 -6.43
N LEU A 185 -5.59 6.05 -7.23
CA LEU A 185 -5.32 4.69 -7.69
C LEU A 185 -5.04 3.74 -6.52
N PHE A 186 -4.34 4.21 -5.49
CA PHE A 186 -4.16 3.47 -4.24
C PHE A 186 -5.52 3.19 -3.56
N GLY A 187 -6.35 4.19 -3.30
CA GLY A 187 -7.65 4.00 -2.65
C GLY A 187 -8.60 3.09 -3.44
N VAL A 188 -8.69 3.27 -4.76
CA VAL A 188 -9.53 2.43 -5.65
C VAL A 188 -9.02 0.99 -5.72
N SER A 189 -7.73 0.73 -5.53
CA SER A 189 -7.23 -0.65 -5.51
C SER A 189 -7.70 -1.47 -4.31
N HIS A 190 -8.29 -0.83 -3.29
CA HIS A 190 -8.83 -1.46 -2.09
C HIS A 190 -10.34 -1.71 -2.17
N LEU A 191 -10.90 -1.72 -3.38
CA LEU A 191 -12.26 -2.18 -3.63
C LEU A 191 -12.45 -3.60 -3.07
N GLN A 192 -13.39 -3.73 -2.15
CA GLN A 192 -13.74 -4.98 -1.49
C GLN A 192 -15.28 -5.04 -1.36
N PRO A 193 -15.88 -6.22 -1.12
CA PRO A 193 -17.34 -6.38 -1.13
C PRO A 193 -17.96 -5.80 0.16
N LEU A 194 -18.05 -4.47 0.25
CA LEU A 194 -18.72 -3.72 1.33
C LEU A 194 -20.08 -3.17 0.87
N THR A 195 -20.84 -2.64 1.82
CA THR A 195 -21.95 -1.74 1.53
C THR A 195 -21.49 -0.53 0.70
N ALA A 196 -22.39 0.08 -0.07
CA ALA A 196 -22.05 1.28 -0.85
C ALA A 196 -21.48 2.41 0.03
N ALA A 197 -22.04 2.59 1.23
CA ALA A 197 -21.55 3.56 2.21
C ALA A 197 -20.14 3.18 2.73
N GLY A 198 -19.93 1.92 3.13
CA GLY A 198 -18.61 1.42 3.53
C GLY A 198 -17.55 1.59 2.44
N LEU A 199 -17.92 1.34 1.19
CA LEU A 199 -17.03 1.51 0.03
C LEU A 199 -16.60 2.97 -0.16
N VAL A 200 -17.55 3.92 -0.07
CA VAL A 200 -17.25 5.35 -0.16
C VAL A 200 -16.31 5.76 0.97
N LEU A 201 -16.61 5.36 2.21
CA LEU A 201 -15.76 5.69 3.37
C LEU A 201 -14.34 5.14 3.21
N VAL A 202 -14.19 3.87 2.83
CA VAL A 202 -12.88 3.21 2.67
C VAL A 202 -12.07 3.85 1.54
N ILE A 203 -12.64 4.01 0.35
CA ILE A 203 -11.92 4.58 -0.79
C ILE A 203 -11.51 6.03 -0.49
N THR A 204 -12.40 6.84 0.08
CA THR A 204 -12.07 8.24 0.42
C THR A 204 -10.98 8.30 1.48
N SER A 205 -11.06 7.49 2.52
CA SER A 205 -10.06 7.43 3.60
C SER A 205 -8.70 6.99 3.10
N LEU A 206 -8.64 5.91 2.33
CA LEU A 206 -7.38 5.39 1.78
C LEU A 206 -6.81 6.28 0.68
N THR A 207 -7.65 6.97 -0.10
CA THR A 207 -7.18 8.01 -1.02
C THR A 207 -6.56 9.17 -0.26
N ALA A 208 -7.21 9.68 0.79
CA ALA A 208 -6.67 10.78 1.58
C ALA A 208 -5.36 10.40 2.28
N PHE A 209 -5.31 9.24 2.94
CA PHE A 209 -4.10 8.73 3.56
C PHE A 209 -3.02 8.44 2.51
N GLY A 210 -3.42 7.91 1.36
CA GLY A 210 -2.52 7.66 0.24
C GLY A 210 -1.84 8.94 -0.29
N ALA A 211 -2.53 10.08 -0.24
CA ALA A 211 -1.95 11.38 -0.56
C ALA A 211 -0.90 11.79 0.49
N VAL A 212 -1.16 11.56 1.78
CA VAL A 212 -0.19 11.80 2.87
C VAL A 212 1.09 10.99 2.64
N LEU A 213 0.98 9.69 2.35
CA LEU A 213 2.13 8.82 2.06
C LEU A 213 2.91 9.29 0.82
N ALA A 214 2.20 9.69 -0.25
CA ALA A 214 2.82 10.25 -1.44
C ALA A 214 3.57 11.56 -1.15
N VAL A 215 3.00 12.45 -0.34
CA VAL A 215 3.66 13.69 0.09
C VAL A 215 4.92 13.39 0.92
N LEU A 216 4.87 12.42 1.84
CA LEU A 216 6.05 11.97 2.59
C LEU A 216 7.17 11.49 1.66
N ALA A 217 6.83 10.65 0.68
CA ALA A 217 7.79 10.14 -0.29
C ALA A 217 8.40 11.26 -1.16
N VAL A 218 7.58 12.21 -1.62
CA VAL A 218 8.03 13.37 -2.41
C VAL A 218 8.95 14.28 -1.59
N ARG A 219 8.57 14.59 -0.35
CA ARG A 219 9.30 15.53 0.53
C ARG A 219 10.64 14.96 0.98
N THR A 220 10.70 13.66 1.27
CA THR A 220 11.90 13.02 1.80
C THR A 220 12.81 12.43 0.72
N GLY A 221 12.28 12.23 -0.50
CA GLY A 221 12.96 11.54 -1.59
C GLY A 221 13.16 10.04 -1.35
N ARG A 222 12.56 9.48 -0.29
CA ARG A 222 12.74 8.08 0.14
C ARG A 222 11.44 7.48 0.66
N LEU A 223 11.40 6.15 0.75
CA LEU A 223 10.19 5.42 1.14
C LEU A 223 10.09 5.15 2.64
N GLY A 224 11.19 5.28 3.40
CA GLY A 224 11.22 4.91 4.81
C GLY A 224 10.08 5.49 5.64
N SER A 225 9.83 6.80 5.57
CA SER A 225 8.78 7.43 6.37
C SER A 225 7.37 7.00 5.94
N ALA A 226 7.16 6.73 4.65
CA ALA A 226 5.88 6.26 4.13
C ALA A 226 5.62 4.80 4.53
N ILE A 227 6.65 3.93 4.49
CA ILE A 227 6.55 2.53 4.92
C ILE A 227 6.16 2.46 6.41
N TRP A 228 6.83 3.24 7.27
CA TRP A 228 6.51 3.27 8.70
C TRP A 228 5.14 3.88 8.98
N ALA A 229 4.72 4.91 8.23
CA ALA A 229 3.38 5.47 8.36
C ALA A 229 2.30 4.47 7.95
N HIS A 230 2.49 3.79 6.82
CA HIS A 230 1.55 2.79 6.33
C HIS A 230 1.48 1.61 7.31
N GLY A 231 2.61 1.08 7.76
CA GLY A 231 2.63 0.01 8.76
C GLY A 231 1.94 0.42 10.06
N ALA A 232 2.23 1.62 10.60
CA ALA A 232 1.57 2.09 11.81
C ALA A 232 0.04 2.29 11.63
N PHE A 233 -0.40 2.78 10.48
CA PHE A 233 -1.82 2.87 10.12
C PHE A 233 -2.48 1.49 10.16
N ASN A 234 -1.88 0.49 9.49
CA ASN A 234 -2.37 -0.89 9.48
C ASN A 234 -2.36 -1.52 10.89
N ALA A 235 -1.33 -1.24 11.69
CA ALA A 235 -1.22 -1.75 13.05
C ALA A 235 -2.34 -1.22 13.95
N VAL A 236 -2.67 0.07 13.87
CA VAL A 236 -3.78 0.65 14.62
C VAL A 236 -5.12 0.04 14.18
N THR A 237 -5.32 -0.18 12.87
CA THR A 237 -6.51 -0.89 12.37
C THR A 237 -6.63 -2.28 13.00
N VAL A 238 -5.57 -3.09 12.98
CA VAL A 238 -5.59 -4.43 13.58
C VAL A 238 -5.85 -4.37 15.08
N VAL A 239 -5.25 -3.42 15.79
CA VAL A 239 -5.49 -3.23 17.24
C VAL A 239 -6.95 -2.91 17.51
N PHE A 240 -7.59 -2.01 16.74
CA PHE A 240 -9.02 -1.74 16.91
C PHE A 240 -9.87 -2.98 16.66
N LEU A 241 -9.60 -3.73 15.60
CA LEU A 241 -10.33 -4.96 15.28
C LEU A 241 -10.16 -6.08 16.32
N LEU A 242 -9.04 -6.09 17.06
CA LEU A 242 -8.81 -7.04 18.15
C LEU A 242 -9.50 -6.66 19.46
N LEU A 243 -9.90 -5.39 19.62
CA LEU A 243 -10.53 -4.86 20.83
C LEU A 243 -12.06 -4.81 20.74
N GLU A 244 -12.63 -4.99 19.55
CA GLU A 244 -14.07 -5.15 19.29
C GLU A 244 -14.56 -6.59 19.50
#